data_AF-A0A953XN72-F1
#
_entry.id   AF-A0A953XN72-F1
#
_cell.length_a   1.000
_cell.length_b   1.000
_cell.length_c   1.000
_cell.angle_alpha   90.00
_cell.angle_beta   90.00
_cell.angle_gamma   90.00
#
_symmetry.space_group_name_H-M   'P 1'
#
loop_
_entity.id
_entity.type
_entity.pdbx_description
1 polymer ?
#
loop_
_entity_poly.entity_id
_entity_poly.type
_entity_poly.pdbx_seq_one_letter_code
_entity_poly.pdbx_strand_id
1 'polypeptide(L)'
;MKDVFPMVAVGMIALLLGAVATWFAVGTKDTPTPASNYTAVASNGNQSLCGGEPLTANEAGSADGTASLDGDLQALLATSKNRVAELETENRDLRQSKAELEAEKAKLEGKIDELNTALEAAAQPEGKTGELPVSFGKWGEVEGLRNANWKEIGDVYTKLDAILKERVTALREGRQPDPEGPKQIAALNVKLQNHLVSFFNKLPSNSGPNGQFTHPANTVNTLAGQLAAAGVPLSDDQIEQLKKLGEEYDERWDALQKGYTDATWDLEKVVDECELKEWFHDEMFKVCTSQQKAVAIAPEIEGIAGIDFYSTGIVLQMGYIHPVTVNELAQVKPQLREWIAGQTALAAETLDAADYLFDDWVNALSAQLAPKAEIDASLVPTWDILHAGRAQLNFMKALRDSYAATPEAKKKIAAIRQIALPQVVKGE
;
A
#
# COMPACT_ATOMS: atom_id res chain seq x y z
N MET A 1 -12.67 17.58 -14.24
CA MET A 1 -11.48 17.44 -13.37
C MET A 1 -11.76 17.69 -11.88
N LYS A 2 -12.92 18.25 -11.47
CA LYS A 2 -13.23 18.52 -10.06
C LYS A 2 -13.64 17.27 -9.24
N ASP A 3 -14.04 16.18 -9.88
CA ASP A 3 -14.57 14.99 -9.18
C ASP A 3 -13.55 13.86 -8.95
N VAL A 4 -12.30 14.00 -9.42
CA VAL A 4 -11.25 12.96 -9.28
C VAL A 4 -10.40 13.18 -8.03
N PHE A 5 -10.31 14.41 -7.55
CA PHE A 5 -9.47 14.80 -6.40
C PHE A 5 -9.88 14.16 -5.06
N PRO A 6 -11.18 14.07 -4.71
CA PRO A 6 -11.58 13.52 -3.41
C PRO A 6 -11.31 12.01 -3.27
N MET A 7 -11.46 11.23 -4.34
CA MET A 7 -11.20 9.77 -4.31
C MET A 7 -9.72 9.43 -4.15
N VAL A 8 -8.83 10.22 -4.76
CA VAL A 8 -7.38 10.01 -4.69
C VAL A 8 -6.83 10.40 -3.30
N ALA A 9 -7.34 11.48 -2.71
CA ALA A 9 -6.95 11.91 -1.36
C ALA A 9 -7.42 10.93 -0.27
N VAL A 10 -8.66 10.43 -0.35
CA VAL A 10 -9.22 9.46 0.63
C VAL A 10 -8.54 8.09 0.51
N GLY A 11 -8.22 7.64 -0.72
CA GLY A 11 -7.47 6.39 -0.94
C GLY A 11 -6.05 6.43 -0.39
N MET A 12 -5.33 7.55 -0.55
CA MET A 12 -3.95 7.69 -0.06
C MET A 12 -3.85 7.82 1.46
N ILE A 13 -4.83 8.46 2.13
CA ILE A 13 -4.89 8.55 3.59
C ILE A 13 -5.23 7.20 4.23
N ALA A 14 -6.16 6.43 3.63
CA ALA A 14 -6.54 5.10 4.13
C ALA A 14 -5.45 4.04 3.93
N LEU A 15 -4.64 4.12 2.86
CA LEU A 15 -3.52 3.19 2.60
C LEU A 15 -2.31 3.43 3.51
N LEU A 16 -2.02 4.68 3.88
CA LEU A 16 -0.94 5.00 4.81
C LEU A 16 -1.31 4.70 6.26
N LEU A 17 -2.55 4.99 6.68
CA LEU A 17 -3.05 4.53 7.97
C LEU A 17 -3.19 3.00 8.00
N GLY A 18 -3.52 2.36 6.87
CA GLY A 18 -3.61 0.92 6.72
C GLY A 18 -2.26 0.20 6.83
N ALA A 19 -1.22 0.70 6.15
CA ALA A 19 0.16 0.18 6.25
C ALA A 19 0.76 0.41 7.64
N VAL A 20 0.49 1.58 8.24
CA VAL A 20 0.86 1.87 9.63
C VAL A 20 0.08 0.96 10.61
N ALA A 21 -1.22 0.71 10.38
CA ALA A 21 -2.05 -0.16 11.23
C ALA A 21 -1.72 -1.65 11.09
N THR A 22 -1.39 -2.15 9.89
CA THR A 22 -0.90 -3.54 9.71
C THR A 22 0.47 -3.72 10.37
N TRP A 23 1.32 -2.69 10.39
CA TRP A 23 2.56 -2.68 11.16
C TRP A 23 2.35 -2.59 12.68
N PHE A 24 1.26 -1.96 13.15
CA PHE A 24 0.92 -1.90 14.57
C PHE A 24 0.39 -3.22 15.13
N ALA A 25 -0.23 -4.07 14.29
CA ALA A 25 -0.79 -5.35 14.73
C ALA A 25 0.28 -6.40 15.08
N VAL A 26 1.53 -6.23 14.63
CA VAL A 26 2.64 -7.17 14.87
C VAL A 26 3.18 -7.09 16.32
N GLY A 27 2.86 -6.03 17.07
CA GLY A 27 3.45 -5.75 18.39
C GLY A 27 2.61 -6.09 19.62
N THR A 28 1.35 -6.52 19.49
CA THR A 28 0.45 -6.75 20.63
C THR A 28 -0.01 -8.21 20.71
N LYS A 29 0.75 -9.05 21.43
CA LYS A 29 0.40 -10.46 21.69
C LYS A 29 -0.86 -10.67 22.55
N ASP A 30 -1.43 -9.62 23.14
CA ASP A 30 -2.49 -9.74 24.15
C ASP A 30 -3.87 -9.17 23.76
N THR A 31 -4.08 -8.80 22.50
CA THR A 31 -5.46 -8.49 22.05
C THR A 31 -6.13 -9.77 21.56
N PRO A 32 -7.22 -10.25 22.20
CA PRO A 32 -7.96 -11.38 21.68
C PRO A 32 -8.45 -11.04 20.27
N THR A 33 -7.99 -11.81 19.30
CA THR A 33 -8.51 -11.81 17.94
C THR A 33 -10.03 -11.93 18.03
N PRO A 34 -10.83 -10.96 17.57
CA PRO A 34 -12.26 -11.19 17.43
C PRO A 34 -12.38 -12.36 16.45
N ALA A 35 -13.01 -13.45 16.90
CA ALA A 35 -13.36 -14.54 16.01
C ALA A 35 -14.20 -13.96 14.86
N SER A 36 -13.58 -13.79 13.70
CA SER A 36 -14.28 -13.39 12.48
C SER A 36 -15.06 -14.58 11.96
N ASN A 37 -16.17 -14.89 12.63
CA ASN A 37 -17.26 -15.65 12.02
C ASN A 37 -17.98 -14.73 11.03
N TYR A 38 -17.31 -14.40 9.93
CA TYR A 38 -18.00 -13.97 8.72
C TYR A 38 -18.48 -15.24 8.01
N THR A 39 -19.58 -15.80 8.52
CA THR A 39 -20.48 -16.54 7.64
C THR A 39 -21.01 -15.51 6.66
N ALA A 40 -20.61 -15.62 5.40
CA ALA A 40 -21.24 -14.87 4.33
C ALA A 40 -22.74 -15.13 4.39
N VAL A 41 -23.51 -14.14 4.86
CA VAL A 41 -24.94 -14.08 4.59
C VAL A 41 -25.03 -13.78 3.10
N ALA A 42 -25.02 -14.84 2.30
CA ALA A 42 -25.50 -14.79 0.94
C ALA A 42 -26.88 -14.13 1.01
N SER A 43 -27.04 -13.01 0.32
CA SER A 43 -28.34 -12.45 0.03
C SER A 43 -29.08 -13.44 -0.87
N ASN A 44 -29.70 -14.44 -0.24
CA ASN A 44 -30.78 -15.22 -0.82
C ASN A 44 -31.98 -14.29 -0.91
N GLY A 45 -31.94 -13.41 -1.92
CA GLY A 45 -33.16 -12.94 -2.53
C GLY A 45 -33.95 -14.18 -2.96
N ASN A 46 -35.21 -14.23 -2.54
CA ASN A 46 -36.19 -15.26 -2.90
C ASN A 46 -36.10 -16.61 -2.15
N GLN A 47 -35.99 -16.59 -0.82
CA GLN A 47 -36.56 -17.68 -0.02
C GLN A 47 -38.08 -17.49 0.08
N SER A 48 -38.77 -18.29 -0.72
CA SER A 48 -40.21 -18.56 -0.63
C SER A 48 -40.63 -18.80 0.83
N LEU A 49 -41.56 -17.96 1.32
CA LEU A 49 -42.30 -18.16 2.58
C LEU A 49 -43.29 -19.35 2.51
N CYS A 50 -42.98 -20.38 1.72
CA CYS A 50 -43.79 -21.59 1.57
C CYS A 50 -43.02 -22.87 1.92
N GLY A 51 -41.93 -22.76 2.69
CA GLY A 51 -41.22 -23.91 3.27
C GLY A 51 -41.90 -24.44 4.53
N GLY A 52 -43.16 -24.85 4.43
CA GLY A 52 -43.78 -25.71 5.44
C GLY A 52 -43.32 -27.15 5.23
N GLU A 53 -42.81 -27.79 6.27
CA GLU A 53 -42.62 -29.25 6.27
C GLU A 53 -43.92 -29.94 5.85
N PRO A 54 -43.88 -30.97 4.99
CA PRO A 54 -45.07 -31.74 4.67
C PRO A 54 -45.56 -32.40 5.96
N LEU A 55 -46.75 -32.02 6.41
CA LEU A 55 -47.46 -32.71 7.49
C LEU A 55 -47.60 -34.18 7.09
N THR A 56 -46.76 -35.03 7.66
CA THR A 56 -46.90 -36.48 7.56
C THR A 56 -48.18 -36.86 8.28
N ALA A 57 -49.20 -37.19 7.49
CA ALA A 57 -50.43 -37.78 7.96
C ALA A 57 -50.13 -39.16 8.54
N ASN A 58 -49.91 -39.23 9.85
CA ASN A 58 -50.00 -40.45 10.63
C ASN A 58 -50.21 -40.08 12.09
N GLU A 59 -51.46 -40.17 12.54
CA GLU A 59 -51.89 -41.01 13.67
C GLU A 59 -53.33 -40.64 14.03
N ALA A 60 -54.26 -41.50 13.61
CA ALA A 60 -55.62 -41.52 14.12
C ALA A 60 -55.57 -42.03 15.56
N GLY A 61 -55.54 -41.10 16.52
CA GLY A 61 -55.50 -41.41 17.95
C GLY A 61 -56.41 -40.49 18.75
N SER A 62 -57.54 -41.06 19.20
CA SER A 62 -58.32 -40.68 20.38
C SER A 62 -58.77 -39.21 20.51
N ALA A 63 -60.03 -38.99 20.12
CA ALA A 63 -60.84 -37.85 20.51
C ALA A 63 -61.12 -37.86 22.03
N ASP A 64 -60.30 -37.17 22.80
CA ASP A 64 -60.75 -36.47 24.01
C ASP A 64 -59.77 -35.35 24.33
N GLY A 65 -60.11 -34.13 23.91
CA GLY A 65 -59.20 -33.00 23.96
C GLY A 65 -59.76 -31.81 23.22
N THR A 66 -60.87 -31.24 23.70
CA THR A 66 -61.25 -29.84 23.48
C THR A 66 -60.24 -28.92 24.18
N ALA A 67 -58.94 -29.12 23.90
CA ALA A 67 -57.91 -28.16 24.19
C ALA A 67 -58.18 -26.93 23.33
N SER A 68 -58.34 -25.81 24.02
CA SER A 68 -58.93 -24.57 23.55
C SER A 68 -58.13 -23.96 22.40
N LEU A 69 -58.63 -24.10 21.16
CA LEU A 69 -58.17 -23.36 19.96
C LEU A 69 -58.12 -21.84 20.21
N ASP A 70 -58.97 -21.33 21.09
CA ASP A 70 -58.98 -19.93 21.50
C ASP A 70 -57.72 -19.56 22.30
N GLY A 71 -57.14 -20.49 23.06
CA GLY A 71 -55.91 -20.29 23.82
C GLY A 71 -54.69 -20.11 22.92
N ASP A 72 -54.53 -20.97 21.92
CA ASP A 72 -53.40 -20.89 20.97
C ASP A 72 -53.47 -19.64 20.09
N LEU A 73 -54.67 -19.26 19.66
CA LEU A 73 -54.87 -18.02 18.89
C LEU A 73 -54.57 -16.78 19.73
N GLN A 74 -54.95 -16.77 21.01
CA GLN A 74 -54.62 -15.67 21.92
C GLN A 74 -53.11 -15.59 22.19
N ALA A 75 -52.43 -16.72 22.35
CA ALA A 75 -50.98 -16.76 22.51
C ALA A 75 -50.23 -16.26 21.27
N LEU A 76 -50.69 -16.63 20.07
CA LEU A 76 -50.10 -16.16 18.81
C LEU A 76 -50.35 -14.66 18.57
N LEU A 77 -51.54 -14.17 18.92
CA LEU A 77 -51.85 -12.75 18.88
C LEU A 77 -50.99 -11.94 19.87
N ALA A 78 -50.77 -12.46 21.09
CA ALA A 78 -49.90 -11.82 22.06
C ALA A 78 -48.44 -11.78 21.57
N THR A 79 -47.95 -12.89 21.00
CA THR A 79 -46.61 -12.99 20.42
C THR A 79 -46.43 -12.01 19.26
N SER A 80 -47.42 -11.93 18.36
CA SER A 80 -47.39 -10.99 17.24
C SER A 80 -47.40 -9.54 17.71
N LYS A 81 -48.18 -9.20 18.74
CA LYS A 81 -48.19 -7.84 19.31
C LYS A 81 -46.86 -7.47 19.94
N ASN A 82 -46.24 -8.38 20.69
CA ASN A 82 -44.91 -8.16 21.25
C ASN A 82 -43.86 -7.96 20.16
N ARG A 83 -43.90 -8.78 19.10
CA ARG A 83 -42.96 -8.64 17.98
C ARG A 83 -43.13 -7.33 17.23
N VAL A 84 -44.37 -6.86 17.04
CA VAL A 84 -44.64 -5.55 16.44
C VAL A 84 -44.08 -4.43 17.32
N ALA A 85 -44.26 -4.49 18.64
CA ALA A 85 -43.71 -3.49 19.57
C ALA A 85 -42.18 -3.47 19.61
N GLU A 86 -41.53 -4.64 19.54
CA GLU A 86 -40.07 -4.76 19.40
C GLU A 86 -39.58 -4.12 18.10
N LEU A 87 -40.19 -4.47 16.96
CA LEU A 87 -39.83 -3.93 15.65
C LEU A 87 -40.06 -2.42 15.57
N GLU A 88 -41.10 -1.90 16.21
CA GLU A 88 -41.34 -0.46 16.32
C GLU A 88 -40.26 0.26 17.13
N THR A 89 -39.74 -0.39 18.17
CA THR A 89 -38.63 0.13 19.00
C THR A 89 -37.32 0.10 18.20
N GLU A 90 -36.99 -1.04 17.58
CA GLU A 90 -35.80 -1.17 16.72
C GLU A 90 -35.83 -0.18 15.55
N ASN A 91 -36.98 0.02 14.90
CA ASN A 91 -37.11 1.01 13.82
C ASN A 91 -36.90 2.44 14.32
N ARG A 92 -37.31 2.76 15.55
CA ARG A 92 -37.08 4.06 16.18
C ARG A 92 -35.59 4.27 16.47
N ASP A 93 -34.93 3.29 17.05
CA ASP A 93 -33.51 3.35 17.40
C ASP A 93 -32.64 3.46 16.13
N LEU A 94 -32.98 2.70 15.08
CA LEU A 94 -32.30 2.81 13.78
C LEU A 94 -32.48 4.18 13.13
N ARG A 95 -33.68 4.78 13.22
CA ARG A 95 -33.91 6.15 12.71
C ARG A 95 -33.11 7.19 13.50
N GLN A 96 -33.01 7.02 14.82
CA GLN A 96 -32.21 7.90 15.66
C GLN A 96 -30.72 7.78 15.33
N SER A 97 -30.18 6.56 15.28
CA SER A 97 -28.78 6.31 14.92
C SER A 97 -28.45 6.82 13.51
N LYS A 98 -29.37 6.65 12.54
CA LYS A 98 -29.22 7.23 11.20
C LYS A 98 -29.13 8.76 11.25
N ALA A 99 -29.99 9.43 12.02
CA ALA A 99 -29.96 10.88 12.15
C ALA A 99 -28.68 11.38 12.83
N GLU A 100 -28.19 10.67 13.86
CA GLU A 100 -26.92 10.98 14.53
C GLU A 100 -25.72 10.84 13.57
N LEU A 101 -25.68 9.76 12.79
CA LEU A 101 -24.64 9.54 11.78
C LEU A 101 -24.71 10.57 10.64
N GLU A 102 -25.91 10.96 10.19
CA GLU A 102 -26.07 12.02 9.18
C GLU A 102 -25.60 13.39 9.72
N ALA A 103 -25.84 13.69 10.99
CA ALA A 103 -25.36 14.91 11.64
C ALA A 103 -23.83 14.90 11.82
N GLU A 104 -23.25 13.78 12.23
CA GLU A 104 -21.80 13.62 12.34
C GLU A 104 -21.13 13.71 10.97
N LYS A 105 -21.71 13.09 9.94
CA LYS A 105 -21.25 13.20 8.56
C LYS A 105 -21.23 14.65 8.08
N ALA A 106 -22.33 15.39 8.27
CA ALA A 106 -22.39 16.80 7.88
C ALA A 106 -21.35 17.67 8.61
N LYS A 107 -21.10 17.38 9.90
CA LYS A 107 -20.05 18.05 10.69
C LYS A 107 -18.65 17.75 10.16
N LEU A 108 -18.39 16.51 9.76
CA LEU A 108 -17.11 16.11 9.17
C LEU A 108 -16.92 16.71 7.77
N GLU A 109 -17.96 16.74 6.94
CA GLU A 109 -17.94 17.41 5.63
C GLU A 109 -17.62 18.90 5.77
N GLY A 110 -18.26 19.62 6.71
CA GLY A 110 -17.94 21.02 6.99
C GLY A 110 -16.49 21.23 7.44
N LYS A 111 -15.95 20.32 8.26
CA LYS A 111 -14.54 20.37 8.69
C LYS A 111 -13.57 20.06 7.55
N ILE A 112 -13.94 19.20 6.61
CA ILE A 112 -13.16 18.93 5.39
C ILE A 112 -13.12 20.19 4.53
N ASP A 113 -14.25 20.87 4.33
CA ASP A 113 -14.30 22.12 3.54
C ASP A 113 -13.49 23.25 4.19
N GLU A 114 -13.57 23.39 5.52
CA GLU A 114 -12.74 24.33 6.28
C GLU A 114 -11.25 24.02 6.13
N LEU A 115 -10.85 22.75 6.25
CA LEU A 115 -9.46 22.32 6.09
C LEU A 115 -8.98 22.51 4.66
N ASN A 116 -9.80 22.22 3.64
CA ASN A 116 -9.48 22.46 2.24
C ASN A 116 -9.31 23.94 1.96
N THR A 117 -10.18 24.80 2.49
CA THR A 117 -10.07 26.26 2.34
C THR A 117 -8.81 26.80 3.03
N ALA A 118 -8.53 26.35 4.26
CA ALA A 118 -7.32 26.71 4.97
C ALA A 118 -6.06 26.21 4.24
N LEU A 119 -6.15 25.03 3.62
CA LEU A 119 -5.09 24.47 2.82
C LEU A 119 -4.83 25.28 1.55
N GLU A 120 -5.87 25.68 0.81
CA GLU A 120 -5.76 26.55 -0.36
C GLU A 120 -5.18 27.92 0.01
N ALA A 121 -5.62 28.48 1.14
CA ALA A 121 -5.10 29.75 1.65
C ALA A 121 -3.63 29.65 2.11
N ALA A 122 -3.24 28.53 2.75
CA ALA A 122 -1.85 28.26 3.14
C ALA A 122 -0.96 27.87 1.95
N ALA A 123 -1.55 27.36 0.87
CA ALA A 123 -0.87 26.99 -0.36
C ALA A 123 -0.51 28.21 -1.24
N GLN A 124 -1.00 29.42 -0.92
CA GLN A 124 -0.49 30.68 -1.47
C GLN A 124 0.84 30.99 -0.78
N PRO A 125 2.00 30.65 -1.37
CA PRO A 125 3.26 30.89 -0.70
C PRO A 125 3.57 32.38 -0.82
N GLU A 126 3.55 33.10 0.30
CA GLU A 126 4.14 34.44 0.37
C GLU A 126 5.64 34.31 0.07
N GLY A 127 6.00 34.55 -1.19
CA GLY A 127 7.38 34.58 -1.68
C GLY A 127 7.82 33.31 -2.41
N LYS A 128 7.46 33.16 -3.70
CA LYS A 128 8.13 32.21 -4.60
C LYS A 128 8.24 32.71 -6.04
N THR A 129 9.47 32.99 -6.43
CA THR A 129 10.00 32.89 -7.80
C THR A 129 11.49 32.53 -7.68
N GLY A 130 11.80 31.50 -6.90
CA GLY A 130 13.18 30.99 -6.81
C GLY A 130 13.49 30.12 -8.03
N GLU A 131 14.71 30.22 -8.53
CA GLU A 131 15.26 29.22 -9.45
C GLU A 131 15.29 27.85 -8.74
N LEU A 132 15.02 26.77 -9.47
CA LEU A 132 15.17 25.41 -8.92
C LEU A 132 16.61 25.21 -8.44
N PRO A 133 16.85 24.64 -7.24
CA PRO A 133 18.20 24.29 -6.81
C PRO A 133 18.97 23.48 -7.87
N VAL A 134 18.29 22.51 -8.49
CA VAL A 134 18.79 21.76 -9.64
C VAL A 134 17.70 21.67 -10.71
N SER A 135 17.94 22.25 -11.87
CA SER A 135 17.04 22.21 -13.01
C SER A 135 17.40 21.06 -13.96
N PHE A 136 16.42 20.21 -14.28
CA PHE A 136 16.58 19.02 -15.13
C PHE A 136 15.85 19.21 -16.45
N GLY A 137 16.58 19.60 -17.51
CA GLY A 137 16.04 19.70 -18.87
C GLY A 137 14.62 20.28 -18.94
N LYS A 138 13.70 19.52 -19.55
CA LYS A 138 12.27 19.90 -19.67
C LYS A 138 11.50 19.81 -18.34
N TRP A 139 11.96 19.03 -17.37
CA TRP A 139 11.30 18.88 -16.06
C TRP A 139 11.53 20.09 -15.16
N GLY A 140 12.59 20.86 -15.43
CA GLY A 140 12.84 22.16 -14.79
C GLY A 140 11.71 23.17 -14.99
N GLU A 141 10.88 22.98 -16.02
CA GLU A 141 9.74 23.86 -16.34
C GLU A 141 8.42 23.47 -15.66
N VAL A 142 8.41 22.39 -14.88
CA VAL A 142 7.19 21.97 -14.16
C VAL A 142 6.90 22.97 -13.04
N GLU A 143 5.80 23.70 -13.19
CA GLU A 143 5.39 24.80 -12.29
C GLU A 143 5.38 24.38 -10.81
N GLY A 144 4.83 23.21 -10.49
CA GLY A 144 4.80 22.70 -9.11
C GLY A 144 6.19 22.51 -8.49
N LEU A 145 7.18 22.08 -9.29
CA LEU A 145 8.56 21.95 -8.83
C LEU A 145 9.21 23.33 -8.65
N ARG A 146 9.05 24.23 -9.64
CA ARG A 146 9.61 25.60 -9.59
C ARG A 146 9.09 26.40 -8.40
N ASN A 147 7.80 26.24 -8.13
CA ASN A 147 7.10 26.94 -7.05
C ASN A 147 7.06 26.11 -5.76
N ALA A 148 7.91 25.11 -5.59
CA ALA A 148 7.99 24.37 -4.34
C ALA A 148 8.76 25.15 -3.26
N ASN A 149 8.43 24.92 -1.98
CA ASN A 149 9.21 25.45 -0.87
C ASN A 149 10.24 24.40 -0.47
N TRP A 150 11.33 24.28 -1.23
CA TRP A 150 12.30 23.19 -1.04
C TRP A 150 12.89 23.16 0.37
N LYS A 151 13.03 24.32 1.03
CA LYS A 151 13.43 24.38 2.44
C LYS A 151 12.41 23.69 3.34
N GLU A 152 11.11 24.02 3.21
CA GLU A 152 10.06 23.36 4.01
C GLU A 152 9.96 21.85 3.70
N ILE A 153 10.08 21.45 2.43
CA ILE A 153 10.06 20.03 2.06
C ILE A 153 11.26 19.30 2.68
N GLY A 154 12.46 19.89 2.63
CA GLY A 154 13.65 19.36 3.30
C GLY A 154 13.52 19.28 4.82
N ASP A 155 12.90 20.29 5.45
CA ASP A 155 12.59 20.28 6.89
C ASP A 155 11.61 19.14 7.25
N VAL A 156 10.63 18.86 6.38
CA VAL A 156 9.69 17.74 6.55
C VAL A 156 10.42 16.41 6.47
N TYR A 157 11.30 16.22 5.48
CA TYR A 157 12.11 15.01 5.33
C TYR A 157 13.00 14.77 6.55
N THR A 158 13.69 15.82 7.03
CA THR A 158 14.55 15.74 8.22
C THR A 158 13.78 15.25 9.46
N LYS A 159 12.56 15.76 9.66
CA LYS A 159 11.71 15.36 10.80
C LYS A 159 11.21 13.92 10.64
N LEU A 160 10.81 13.53 9.44
CA LEU A 160 10.37 12.18 9.15
C LEU A 160 11.51 11.16 9.37
N ASP A 161 12.70 11.42 8.84
CA ASP A 161 13.89 10.60 9.04
C ASP A 161 14.18 10.38 10.54
N ALA A 162 14.18 11.45 11.34
CA ALA A 162 14.40 11.35 12.77
C ALA A 162 13.37 10.47 13.50
N ILE A 163 12.07 10.64 13.21
CA ILE A 163 10.99 9.85 13.82
C ILE A 163 11.10 8.38 13.38
N LEU A 164 11.37 8.14 12.11
CA LEU A 164 11.48 6.79 11.56
C LEU A 164 12.71 6.05 12.07
N LYS A 165 13.86 6.74 12.18
CA LYS A 165 15.06 6.23 12.82
C LYS A 165 14.79 5.82 14.27
N GLU A 166 14.12 6.68 15.05
CA GLU A 166 13.74 6.37 16.43
C GLU A 166 12.87 5.12 16.49
N ARG A 167 11.84 5.05 15.64
CA ARG A 167 10.94 3.90 15.56
C ARG A 167 11.68 2.61 15.24
N VAL A 168 12.52 2.59 14.20
CA VAL A 168 13.31 1.42 13.81
C VAL A 168 14.27 1.01 14.93
N THR A 169 14.90 1.97 15.59
CA THR A 169 15.80 1.73 16.73
C THR A 169 15.03 1.11 17.90
N ALA A 170 13.89 1.69 18.30
CA ALA A 170 13.07 1.17 19.38
C ALA A 170 12.62 -0.27 19.12
N LEU A 171 12.14 -0.56 17.89
CA LEU A 171 11.71 -1.91 17.52
C LEU A 171 12.86 -2.93 17.56
N ARG A 172 14.04 -2.58 17.04
CA ARG A 172 15.24 -3.44 17.12
C ARG A 172 15.69 -3.70 18.56
N GLU A 173 15.47 -2.74 19.45
CA GLU A 173 15.76 -2.86 20.88
C GLU A 173 14.65 -3.57 21.68
N GLY A 174 13.57 -4.02 21.03
CA GLY A 174 12.41 -4.61 21.72
C GLY A 174 11.62 -3.62 22.57
N ARG A 175 11.77 -2.32 22.31
CA ARG A 175 11.02 -1.23 22.97
C ARG A 175 9.81 -0.84 22.12
N GLN A 176 8.77 -0.34 22.78
CA GLN A 176 7.65 0.29 22.09
C GLN A 176 8.10 1.64 21.53
N PRO A 177 7.83 1.94 20.24
CA PRO A 177 8.08 3.28 19.67
C PRO A 177 7.25 4.36 20.35
N ASP A 178 7.63 5.63 20.17
CA ASP A 178 6.84 6.77 20.66
C ASP A 178 5.39 6.72 20.12
N PRO A 179 4.37 6.64 20.98
CA PRO A 179 2.97 6.61 20.55
C PRO A 179 2.51 7.89 19.82
N GLU A 180 3.20 9.03 19.98
CA GLU A 180 2.89 10.25 19.20
C GLU A 180 3.52 10.22 17.79
N GLY A 181 4.50 9.35 17.54
CA GLY A 181 5.20 9.23 16.27
C GLY A 181 4.26 9.08 15.05
N PRO A 182 3.27 8.17 15.06
CA PRO A 182 2.33 8.00 13.94
C PRO A 182 1.54 9.26 13.59
N LYS A 183 1.12 10.02 14.61
CA LYS A 183 0.37 11.27 14.41
C LYS A 183 1.26 12.36 13.81
N GLN A 184 2.52 12.44 14.25
CA GLN A 184 3.50 13.33 13.66
C GLN A 184 3.82 12.95 12.20
N ILE A 185 4.01 11.66 11.91
CA ILE A 185 4.21 11.14 10.55
C ILE A 185 3.02 11.53 9.66
N ALA A 186 1.78 11.30 10.12
CA ALA A 186 0.58 11.65 9.36
C ALA A 186 0.52 13.16 9.04
N ALA A 187 0.80 14.02 10.02
CA ALA A 187 0.81 15.47 9.83
C ALA A 187 1.90 15.94 8.84
N LEU A 188 3.10 15.35 8.92
CA LEU A 188 4.21 15.64 8.00
C LEU A 188 3.91 15.13 6.58
N ASN A 189 3.32 13.94 6.46
CA ASN A 189 2.96 13.35 5.18
C ASN A 189 1.90 14.16 4.41
N VAL A 190 0.94 14.81 5.10
CA VAL A 190 0.00 15.74 4.45
C VAL A 190 0.73 16.84 3.69
N LYS A 191 1.82 17.37 4.23
CA LYS A 191 2.63 18.39 3.54
C LYS A 191 3.28 17.84 2.27
N LEU A 192 3.79 16.61 2.32
CA LEU A 192 4.37 15.94 1.15
C LEU A 192 3.33 15.62 0.08
N GLN A 193 2.11 15.26 0.49
CA GLN A 193 0.99 15.04 -0.43
C GLN A 193 0.57 16.34 -1.13
N ASN A 194 0.52 17.45 -0.41
CA ASN A 194 0.23 18.77 -1.01
C ASN A 194 1.31 19.18 -2.00
N HIS A 195 2.58 18.88 -1.70
CA HIS A 195 3.67 19.05 -2.64
C HIS A 195 3.50 18.18 -3.89
N LEU A 196 3.23 16.88 -3.73
CA LEU A 196 2.95 15.95 -4.83
C LEU A 196 1.80 16.43 -5.73
N VAL A 197 0.72 16.95 -5.13
CA VAL A 197 -0.43 17.51 -5.84
C VAL A 197 -0.01 18.60 -6.84
N SER A 198 0.98 19.43 -6.49
CA SER A 198 1.42 20.55 -7.34
C SER A 198 2.04 20.10 -8.67
N PHE A 199 2.56 18.87 -8.75
CA PHE A 199 3.13 18.29 -9.97
C PHE A 199 2.48 16.96 -10.38
N PHE A 200 1.29 16.67 -9.85
CA PHE A 200 0.58 15.43 -10.15
C PHE A 200 0.27 15.30 -11.64
N ASN A 201 0.61 14.14 -12.21
CA ASN A 201 0.56 13.82 -13.64
C ASN A 201 1.41 14.75 -14.52
N LYS A 202 2.48 15.33 -13.97
CA LYS A 202 3.43 16.18 -14.72
C LYS A 202 4.78 15.50 -14.94
N LEU A 203 5.11 14.49 -14.16
CA LEU A 203 6.34 13.71 -14.29
C LEU A 203 6.02 12.31 -14.83
N PRO A 204 6.92 11.71 -15.63
CA PRO A 204 6.71 10.37 -16.18
C PRO A 204 6.89 9.31 -15.08
N SER A 205 6.05 8.28 -15.12
CA SER A 205 6.03 7.18 -14.14
C SER A 205 5.14 6.06 -14.66
N ASN A 206 5.58 4.80 -14.50
CA ASN A 206 4.76 3.59 -14.67
C ASN A 206 4.06 3.20 -13.36
N SER A 207 4.46 3.82 -12.25
CA SER A 207 4.08 3.45 -10.88
C SER A 207 3.20 4.50 -10.19
N GLY A 208 2.46 5.27 -10.99
CA GLY A 208 1.48 6.23 -10.50
C GLY A 208 2.09 7.40 -9.70
N PRO A 209 1.37 7.92 -8.69
CA PRO A 209 1.76 9.13 -7.96
C PRO A 209 3.05 8.99 -7.16
N ASN A 210 3.27 7.86 -6.50
CA ASN A 210 4.51 7.60 -5.76
C ASN A 210 5.71 7.46 -6.70
N GLY A 211 5.51 6.94 -7.92
CA GLY A 211 6.53 7.00 -8.95
C GLY A 211 6.86 8.44 -9.36
N GLN A 212 5.88 9.34 -9.45
CA GLN A 212 6.19 10.76 -9.73
C GLN A 212 6.89 11.44 -8.55
N PHE A 213 6.52 11.08 -7.32
CA PHE A 213 7.16 11.60 -6.10
C PHE A 213 8.64 11.18 -5.98
N THR A 214 8.97 9.96 -6.39
CA THR A 214 10.34 9.43 -6.42
C THR A 214 11.10 9.77 -7.70
N HIS A 215 10.60 10.69 -8.52
CA HIS A 215 11.28 11.11 -9.73
C HIS A 215 12.55 11.91 -9.40
N PRO A 216 13.68 11.73 -10.13
CA PRO A 216 14.94 12.45 -9.94
C PRO A 216 14.81 13.97 -9.76
N ALA A 217 13.99 14.61 -10.61
CA ALA A 217 13.74 16.04 -10.53
C ALA A 217 13.13 16.48 -9.18
N ASN A 218 12.31 15.64 -8.54
CA ASN A 218 11.79 15.93 -7.21
C ASN A 218 12.82 15.55 -6.12
N THR A 219 13.39 14.36 -6.17
CA THR A 219 14.26 13.84 -5.10
C THR A 219 15.52 14.66 -4.93
N VAL A 220 16.17 15.10 -6.02
CA VAL A 220 17.36 15.96 -5.94
C VAL A 220 17.04 17.34 -5.36
N ASN A 221 15.92 17.94 -5.74
CA ASN A 221 15.56 19.27 -5.22
C ASN A 221 15.12 19.20 -3.75
N THR A 222 14.49 18.11 -3.33
CA THR A 222 14.25 17.83 -1.90
C THR A 222 15.57 17.68 -1.14
N LEU A 223 16.52 16.90 -1.66
CA LEU A 223 17.86 16.75 -1.08
C LEU A 223 18.56 18.11 -0.95
N ALA A 224 18.58 18.91 -2.01
CA ALA A 224 19.16 20.24 -1.99
C ALA A 224 18.52 21.15 -0.92
N GLY A 225 17.19 21.10 -0.80
CA GLY A 225 16.45 21.82 0.24
C GLY A 225 16.80 21.36 1.67
N GLN A 226 16.89 20.05 1.89
CA GLN A 226 17.28 19.45 3.17
C GLN A 226 18.71 19.85 3.57
N LEU A 227 19.65 19.74 2.63
CA LEU A 227 21.05 20.10 2.84
C LEU A 227 21.23 21.60 3.12
N ALA A 228 20.51 22.46 2.39
CA ALA A 228 20.53 23.90 2.62
C ALA A 228 19.96 24.27 4.00
N ALA A 229 18.86 23.62 4.42
CA ALA A 229 18.28 23.82 5.75
C ALA A 229 19.24 23.41 6.88
N ALA A 230 20.05 22.38 6.66
CA ALA A 230 21.08 21.92 7.58
C ALA A 230 22.41 22.71 7.51
N GLY A 231 22.52 23.73 6.66
CA GLY A 231 23.73 24.55 6.53
C GLY A 231 24.89 23.87 5.80
N VAL A 232 24.62 22.79 5.05
CA VAL A 232 25.61 22.05 4.24
C VAL A 232 25.15 21.94 2.78
N PRO A 233 24.84 23.06 2.11
CA PRO A 233 24.25 23.05 0.77
C PRO A 233 25.13 22.33 -0.25
N LEU A 234 24.53 21.92 -1.36
CA LEU A 234 25.28 21.42 -2.52
C LEU A 234 26.22 22.52 -3.05
N SER A 235 27.43 22.15 -3.46
CA SER A 235 28.32 23.04 -4.20
C SER A 235 27.92 23.16 -5.67
N ASP A 236 28.41 24.19 -6.36
CA ASP A 236 28.17 24.38 -7.79
C ASP A 236 28.61 23.17 -8.62
N ASP A 237 29.76 22.58 -8.29
CA ASP A 237 30.27 21.36 -8.95
C ASP A 237 29.36 20.14 -8.71
N GLN A 238 28.75 20.03 -7.52
CA GLN A 238 27.80 18.97 -7.22
C GLN A 238 26.48 19.18 -7.98
N ILE A 239 25.99 20.42 -8.05
CA ILE A 239 24.80 20.78 -8.83
C ILE A 239 25.00 20.43 -10.31
N GLU A 240 26.15 20.76 -10.89
CA GLU A 240 26.46 20.45 -12.29
C GLU A 240 26.56 18.94 -12.55
N GLN A 241 27.15 18.18 -11.63
CA GLN A 241 27.17 16.71 -11.72
C GLN A 241 25.77 16.11 -11.65
N LEU A 242 24.92 16.61 -10.75
CA LEU A 242 23.54 16.14 -10.61
C LEU A 242 22.69 16.46 -11.85
N LYS A 243 22.89 17.61 -12.49
CA LYS A 243 22.23 17.94 -13.78
C LYS A 243 22.55 16.88 -14.85
N LYS A 244 23.84 16.58 -15.05
CA LYS A 244 24.29 15.55 -16.01
C LYS A 244 23.73 14.18 -15.68
N LEU A 245 23.70 13.82 -14.38
CA LEU A 245 23.14 12.56 -13.94
C LEU A 245 21.64 12.44 -14.27
N GLY A 246 20.87 13.54 -14.15
CA GLY A 246 19.46 13.52 -14.52
C GLY A 246 19.22 13.51 -16.03
N GLU A 247 20.09 14.13 -16.83
CA GLU A 247 20.09 13.96 -18.29
C GLU A 247 20.31 12.49 -18.66
N GLU A 248 21.27 11.82 -18.02
CA GLU A 248 21.53 10.39 -18.22
C GLU A 248 20.33 9.52 -17.79
N TYR A 249 19.68 9.86 -16.66
CA TYR A 249 18.45 9.19 -16.26
C TYR A 249 17.35 9.32 -17.33
N ASP A 250 17.12 10.53 -17.85
CA ASP A 250 16.09 10.79 -18.87
C ASP A 250 16.37 10.00 -20.16
N GLU A 251 17.64 9.92 -20.58
CA GLU A 251 18.05 9.11 -21.73
C GLU A 251 17.77 7.61 -21.52
N ARG A 252 18.13 7.08 -20.34
CA ARG A 252 17.87 5.68 -19.98
C ARG A 252 16.38 5.38 -19.85
N TRP A 253 15.61 6.30 -19.27
CA TRP A 253 14.17 6.21 -19.19
C TRP A 253 13.53 6.16 -20.58
N ASP A 254 13.90 7.08 -21.47
CA ASP A 254 13.39 7.10 -22.84
C ASP A 254 13.78 5.81 -23.61
N ALA A 255 14.96 5.25 -23.34
CA ALA A 255 15.38 3.98 -23.92
C ALA A 255 14.51 2.80 -23.43
N LEU A 256 14.23 2.70 -22.13
CA LEU A 256 13.31 1.70 -21.57
C LEU A 256 11.93 1.81 -22.21
N GLN A 257 11.37 3.03 -22.25
CA GLN A 257 10.03 3.27 -22.79
C GLN A 257 9.92 2.92 -24.27
N LYS A 258 10.97 3.19 -25.07
CA LYS A 258 11.03 2.78 -26.49
C LYS A 258 11.15 1.27 -26.66
N GLY A 259 11.74 0.57 -25.69
CA GLY A 259 11.88 -0.89 -25.71
C GLY A 259 10.61 -1.64 -25.35
N TYR A 260 9.65 -0.98 -24.70
CA TYR A 260 8.39 -1.61 -24.32
C TYR A 260 7.48 -1.90 -25.52
N THR A 261 6.83 -3.05 -25.46
CA THR A 261 5.85 -3.51 -26.46
C THR A 261 4.52 -3.81 -25.77
N ASP A 262 3.48 -4.15 -26.55
CA ASP A 262 2.21 -4.63 -26.01
C ASP A 262 2.35 -5.93 -25.20
N ALA A 263 3.46 -6.66 -25.38
CA ALA A 263 3.77 -7.86 -24.61
C ALA A 263 4.49 -7.58 -23.29
N THR A 264 4.97 -6.35 -23.05
CA THR A 264 5.65 -5.95 -21.81
C THR A 264 4.62 -5.75 -20.71
N TRP A 265 4.78 -6.51 -19.61
CA TRP A 265 3.85 -6.49 -18.50
C TRP A 265 3.97 -5.23 -17.64
N ASP A 266 2.88 -4.86 -16.97
CA ASP A 266 2.87 -3.68 -16.11
C ASP A 266 3.86 -3.83 -14.93
N LEU A 267 3.95 -5.03 -14.34
CA LEU A 267 4.93 -5.29 -13.28
C LEU A 267 6.37 -5.10 -13.78
N GLU A 268 6.69 -5.52 -15.00
CA GLU A 268 8.02 -5.34 -15.59
C GLU A 268 8.37 -3.86 -15.71
N LYS A 269 7.44 -3.05 -16.22
CA LYS A 269 7.61 -1.59 -16.34
C LYS A 269 7.84 -0.90 -14.99
N VAL A 270 7.20 -1.40 -13.92
CA VAL A 270 7.35 -0.89 -12.55
C VAL A 270 8.69 -1.29 -11.95
N VAL A 271 9.10 -2.56 -12.10
CA VAL A 271 10.41 -3.03 -11.63
C VAL A 271 11.54 -2.31 -12.36
N ASP A 272 11.46 -2.18 -13.69
CA ASP A 272 12.44 -1.45 -14.51
C ASP A 272 12.54 0.03 -14.11
N GLU A 273 11.40 0.70 -13.86
CA GLU A 273 11.37 2.07 -13.34
C GLU A 273 12.07 2.17 -11.98
N CYS A 274 11.77 1.26 -11.06
CA CYS A 274 12.30 1.32 -9.71
C CYS A 274 13.80 1.03 -9.69
N GLU A 275 14.28 0.05 -10.44
CA GLU A 275 15.72 -0.23 -10.60
C GLU A 275 16.48 0.97 -11.19
N LEU A 276 15.91 1.64 -12.20
CA LEU A 276 16.54 2.84 -12.79
C LEU A 276 16.63 3.98 -11.76
N LYS A 277 15.62 4.13 -10.91
CA LYS A 277 15.62 5.14 -9.85
C LYS A 277 16.55 4.81 -8.71
N GLU A 278 16.63 3.56 -8.26
CA GLU A 278 17.64 3.17 -7.25
C GLU A 278 19.06 3.43 -7.78
N TRP A 279 19.33 3.10 -9.05
CA TRP A 279 20.60 3.48 -9.68
C TRP A 279 20.85 5.00 -9.59
N PHE A 280 19.85 5.80 -9.94
CA PHE A 280 19.96 7.26 -9.86
C PHE A 280 20.22 7.73 -8.43
N HIS A 281 19.51 7.19 -7.43
CA HIS A 281 19.69 7.55 -6.02
C HIS A 281 21.09 7.18 -5.51
N ASP A 282 21.60 5.99 -5.88
CA ASP A 282 22.96 5.56 -5.55
C ASP A 282 24.01 6.53 -6.14
N GLU A 283 23.88 6.89 -7.42
CA GLU A 283 24.78 7.84 -8.09
C GLU A 283 24.65 9.26 -7.52
N MET A 284 23.43 9.72 -7.23
CA MET A 284 23.15 11.00 -6.59
C MET A 284 23.90 11.11 -5.26
N PHE A 285 23.82 10.08 -4.42
CA PHE A 285 24.52 10.11 -3.15
C PHE A 285 26.04 10.04 -3.34
N LYS A 286 26.60 9.39 -4.36
CA LYS A 286 28.06 9.44 -4.61
C LYS A 286 28.59 10.85 -4.85
N VAL A 287 27.76 11.78 -5.33
CA VAL A 287 28.12 13.21 -5.49
C VAL A 287 28.19 13.93 -4.14
N CYS A 288 27.46 13.47 -3.12
CA CYS A 288 27.44 14.06 -1.78
C CYS A 288 28.68 13.71 -0.96
N THR A 289 29.13 14.66 -0.13
CA THR A 289 30.10 14.40 0.93
C THR A 289 29.50 13.49 2.01
N SER A 290 30.35 12.83 2.81
CA SER A 290 29.87 12.02 3.95
C SER A 290 29.03 12.83 4.94
N GLN A 291 29.33 14.12 5.14
CA GLN A 291 28.54 15.00 6.00
C GLN A 291 27.15 15.25 5.41
N GLN A 292 27.05 15.53 4.11
CA GLN A 292 25.77 15.72 3.44
C GLN A 292 24.92 14.44 3.44
N LYS A 293 25.54 13.27 3.20
CA LYS A 293 24.84 11.97 3.30
C LYS A 293 24.21 11.74 4.66
N ALA A 294 24.98 11.97 5.73
CA ALA A 294 24.50 11.80 7.11
C ALA A 294 23.38 12.78 7.50
N VAL A 295 23.25 13.91 6.81
CA VAL A 295 22.13 14.85 6.96
C VAL A 295 20.90 14.38 6.18
N ALA A 296 21.11 13.81 5.00
CA ALA A 296 20.05 13.39 4.10
C ALA A 296 19.28 12.19 4.64
N ILE A 297 20.00 11.17 5.11
CA ILE A 297 19.41 9.93 5.61
C ILE A 297 20.24 9.30 6.72
N ALA A 298 19.55 8.77 7.73
CA ALA A 298 20.14 7.97 8.78
C ALA A 298 20.54 6.56 8.26
N PRO A 299 21.81 6.11 8.45
CA PRO A 299 22.27 4.80 7.98
C PRO A 299 21.43 3.61 8.48
N GLU A 300 20.75 3.76 9.62
CA GLU A 300 19.93 2.69 10.21
C GLU A 300 18.65 2.39 9.43
N ILE A 301 18.20 3.35 8.59
CA ILE A 301 16.98 3.25 7.79
C ILE A 301 17.22 3.35 6.28
N GLU A 302 18.46 3.62 5.85
CA GLU A 302 18.86 3.67 4.44
C GLU A 302 18.48 2.39 3.69
N GLY A 303 17.82 2.57 2.55
CA GLY A 303 17.37 1.50 1.67
C GLY A 303 16.23 0.64 2.22
N ILE A 304 15.64 0.94 3.39
CA ILE A 304 14.53 0.15 3.93
C ILE A 304 13.20 0.58 3.29
N ALA A 305 12.49 -0.37 2.69
CA ALA A 305 11.28 -0.09 1.96
C ALA A 305 10.16 0.46 2.86
N GLY A 306 9.56 1.58 2.43
CA GLY A 306 8.52 2.26 3.19
C GLY A 306 9.03 3.18 4.30
N ILE A 307 10.35 3.25 4.50
CA ILE A 307 10.98 4.06 5.54
C ILE A 307 11.92 5.09 4.91
N ASP A 308 12.78 4.64 4.00
CA ASP A 308 13.66 5.53 3.22
C ASP A 308 12.88 6.26 2.12
N PHE A 309 12.80 7.58 2.22
CA PHE A 309 12.16 8.45 1.21
C PHE A 309 13.01 8.72 -0.03
N TYR A 310 14.31 8.43 0.02
CA TYR A 310 15.22 8.41 -1.12
C TYR A 310 15.32 7.01 -1.75
N SER A 311 14.39 6.11 -1.43
CA SER A 311 14.27 4.81 -2.07
C SER A 311 12.89 4.61 -2.70
N THR A 312 12.85 3.82 -3.77
CA THR A 312 11.64 3.38 -4.46
C THR A 312 10.86 2.33 -3.68
N GLY A 313 11.33 1.92 -2.50
CA GLY A 313 10.56 1.10 -1.58
C GLY A 313 9.18 1.68 -1.25
N ILE A 314 9.01 3.00 -1.20
CA ILE A 314 7.70 3.66 -1.03
C ILE A 314 6.74 3.42 -2.21
N VAL A 315 7.27 3.24 -3.42
CA VAL A 315 6.50 2.84 -4.60
C VAL A 315 6.02 1.41 -4.41
N LEU A 316 6.95 0.50 -4.11
CA LEU A 316 6.70 -0.94 -4.05
C LEU A 316 5.76 -1.32 -2.89
N GLN A 317 5.95 -0.72 -1.71
CA GLN A 317 5.13 -1.03 -0.52
C GLN A 317 3.64 -0.69 -0.72
N MET A 318 3.33 0.28 -1.58
CA MET A 318 1.97 0.77 -1.81
C MET A 318 1.25 -0.04 -2.89
N GLY A 319 1.06 -1.33 -2.62
CA GLY A 319 0.20 -2.22 -3.41
C GLY A 319 0.90 -3.17 -4.38
N TYR A 320 2.24 -3.12 -4.47
CA TYR A 320 3.02 -4.03 -5.32
C TYR A 320 3.64 -5.19 -4.56
N ILE A 321 3.45 -5.33 -3.24
CA ILE A 321 4.02 -6.44 -2.47
C ILE A 321 2.90 -7.37 -1.99
N HIS A 322 3.10 -8.66 -2.18
CA HIS A 322 2.35 -9.74 -1.53
C HIS A 322 3.31 -10.46 -0.56
N PRO A 323 3.17 -10.26 0.77
CA PRO A 323 4.07 -10.88 1.73
C PRO A 323 3.85 -12.40 1.77
N VAL A 324 4.92 -13.18 1.73
CA VAL A 324 4.90 -14.64 1.90
C VAL A 324 5.77 -15.00 3.10
N THR A 325 5.21 -14.85 4.30
CA THR A 325 5.94 -15.09 5.56
C THR A 325 5.76 -16.53 6.00
N VAL A 326 6.89 -17.23 6.21
CA VAL A 326 6.91 -18.62 6.66
C VAL A 326 7.92 -18.81 7.79
N ASN A 327 7.79 -19.90 8.54
CA ASN A 327 8.71 -20.20 9.65
C ASN A 327 9.89 -21.10 9.22
N GLU A 328 9.76 -21.76 8.07
CA GLU A 328 10.76 -22.69 7.54
C GLU A 328 10.94 -22.50 6.04
N LEU A 329 12.19 -22.62 5.55
CA LEU A 329 12.51 -22.50 4.13
C LEU A 329 11.70 -23.48 3.25
N ALA A 330 11.45 -24.69 3.75
CA ALA A 330 10.69 -25.72 3.04
C ALA A 330 9.22 -25.32 2.75
N GLN A 331 8.70 -24.32 3.47
CA GLN A 331 7.33 -23.81 3.28
C GLN A 331 7.23 -22.74 2.18
N VAL A 332 8.34 -22.13 1.77
CA VAL A 332 8.34 -21.04 0.78
C VAL A 332 7.73 -21.51 -0.54
N LYS A 333 8.24 -22.60 -1.13
CA LYS A 333 7.77 -23.11 -2.42
C LYS A 333 6.28 -23.48 -2.40
N PRO A 334 5.76 -24.25 -1.43
CA PRO A 334 4.32 -24.52 -1.30
C PRO A 334 3.46 -23.24 -1.25
N GLN A 335 3.87 -22.22 -0.49
CA GLN A 335 3.12 -20.97 -0.38
C GLN A 335 3.13 -20.15 -1.67
N LEU A 336 4.28 -20.05 -2.35
CA LEU A 336 4.35 -19.41 -3.67
C LEU A 336 3.48 -20.13 -4.69
N ARG A 337 3.45 -21.46 -4.65
CA ARG A 337 2.63 -22.28 -5.54
C ARG A 337 1.14 -22.09 -5.30
N GLU A 338 0.70 -22.06 -4.05
CA GLU A 338 -0.68 -21.77 -3.66
C GLU A 338 -1.10 -20.37 -4.16
N TRP A 339 -0.25 -19.37 -3.95
CA TRP A 339 -0.51 -18.02 -4.41
C TRP A 339 -0.68 -17.94 -5.94
N ILE A 340 0.27 -18.51 -6.70
CA ILE A 340 0.19 -18.55 -8.18
C ILE A 340 -1.06 -19.29 -8.66
N ALA A 341 -1.45 -20.39 -8.02
CA ALA A 341 -2.69 -21.10 -8.35
C ALA A 341 -3.91 -20.19 -8.21
N GLY A 342 -3.98 -19.44 -7.11
CA GLY A 342 -5.05 -18.47 -6.85
C GLY A 342 -5.09 -17.30 -7.85
N GLN A 343 -3.94 -16.86 -8.37
CA GLN A 343 -3.87 -15.74 -9.32
C GLN A 343 -4.16 -16.14 -10.77
N THR A 344 -3.79 -17.36 -11.18
CA THR A 344 -3.69 -17.72 -12.60
C THR A 344 -4.82 -18.62 -13.11
N ALA A 345 -5.53 -19.31 -12.22
CA ALA A 345 -6.50 -20.37 -12.57
C ALA A 345 -5.89 -21.48 -13.45
N LEU A 346 -4.60 -21.74 -13.31
CA LEU A 346 -3.95 -22.90 -13.92
C LEU A 346 -4.44 -24.19 -13.25
N ALA A 347 -4.53 -25.26 -14.03
CA ALA A 347 -4.85 -26.59 -13.51
C ALA A 347 -3.71 -27.10 -12.61
N ALA A 348 -4.04 -27.93 -11.61
CA ALA A 348 -3.05 -28.46 -10.68
C ALA A 348 -1.94 -29.24 -11.40
N GLU A 349 -2.30 -29.99 -12.44
CA GLU A 349 -1.37 -30.78 -13.26
C GLU A 349 -0.38 -29.88 -14.01
N THR A 350 -0.80 -28.67 -14.41
CA THR A 350 0.08 -27.69 -15.04
C THR A 350 1.09 -27.15 -14.04
N LEU A 351 0.66 -26.88 -12.81
CA LEU A 351 1.55 -26.43 -11.74
C LEU A 351 2.52 -27.55 -11.30
N ASP A 352 2.09 -28.82 -11.31
CA ASP A 352 2.96 -29.98 -11.10
C ASP A 352 4.02 -30.09 -12.21
N ALA A 353 3.62 -29.92 -13.47
CA ALA A 353 4.57 -29.96 -14.58
C ALA A 353 5.57 -28.79 -14.56
N ALA A 354 5.19 -27.67 -13.95
CA ALA A 354 6.01 -26.47 -13.78
C ALA A 354 6.78 -26.43 -12.45
N ASP A 355 6.81 -27.52 -11.67
CA ASP A 355 7.35 -27.53 -10.30
C ASP A 355 8.84 -27.11 -10.22
N TYR A 356 9.62 -27.43 -11.26
CA TYR A 356 11.02 -27.01 -11.36
C TYR A 356 11.18 -25.49 -11.54
N LEU A 357 10.21 -24.80 -12.17
CA LEU A 357 10.25 -23.33 -12.30
C LEU A 357 10.11 -22.67 -10.92
N PHE A 358 9.36 -23.28 -10.00
CA PHE A 358 9.29 -22.81 -8.62
C PHE A 358 10.61 -23.04 -7.88
N ASP A 359 11.32 -24.15 -8.14
CA ASP A 359 12.66 -24.36 -7.58
C ASP A 359 13.63 -23.29 -8.09
N ASP A 360 13.63 -23.00 -9.39
CA ASP A 360 14.47 -21.95 -9.97
C ASP A 360 14.17 -20.58 -9.36
N TRP A 361 12.89 -20.26 -9.16
CA TRP A 361 12.47 -19.02 -8.50
C TRP A 361 12.97 -18.95 -7.04
N VAL A 362 12.76 -19.99 -6.24
CA VAL A 362 13.23 -20.03 -4.85
C VAL A 362 14.77 -19.98 -4.78
N ASN A 363 15.46 -20.68 -5.68
CA ASN A 363 16.92 -20.68 -5.75
C ASN A 363 17.48 -19.30 -6.09
N ALA A 364 16.83 -18.54 -6.98
CA ALA A 364 17.20 -17.17 -7.27
C ALA A 364 17.15 -16.28 -6.01
N LEU A 365 16.27 -16.58 -5.05
CA LEU A 365 16.10 -15.83 -3.80
C LEU A 365 16.88 -16.40 -2.62
N SER A 366 17.69 -17.45 -2.82
CA SER A 366 18.33 -18.21 -1.74
C SER A 366 19.09 -17.36 -0.71
N ALA A 367 19.78 -16.29 -1.14
CA ALA A 367 20.48 -15.37 -0.25
C ALA A 367 19.53 -14.58 0.69
N GLN A 368 18.33 -14.27 0.23
CA GLN A 368 17.32 -13.48 0.96
C GLN A 368 16.50 -14.34 1.93
N LEU A 369 16.41 -15.64 1.66
CA LEU A 369 15.61 -16.61 2.41
C LEU A 369 16.32 -17.18 3.64
N ALA A 370 17.48 -16.65 4.00
CA ALA A 370 18.10 -16.96 5.29
C ALA A 370 17.12 -16.60 6.43
N PRO A 371 16.93 -17.47 7.45
CA PRO A 371 16.00 -17.17 8.54
C PRO A 371 16.37 -15.87 9.30
N LYS A 372 15.42 -14.95 9.43
CA LYS A 372 15.58 -13.64 10.08
C LYS A 372 14.77 -13.55 11.37
N ALA A 373 15.14 -12.62 12.25
CA ALA A 373 14.22 -12.23 13.32
C ALA A 373 12.98 -11.56 12.71
N GLU A 374 11.85 -11.59 13.41
CA GLU A 374 10.59 -11.01 12.92
C GLU A 374 10.74 -9.52 12.55
N ILE A 375 11.42 -8.74 13.38
CA ILE A 375 11.68 -7.33 13.10
C ILE A 375 12.49 -7.13 11.80
N ASP A 376 13.53 -7.93 11.57
CA ASP A 376 14.36 -7.85 10.36
C ASP A 376 13.60 -8.29 9.11
N ALA A 377 12.64 -9.22 9.24
CA ALA A 377 11.75 -9.60 8.14
C ALA A 377 10.72 -8.51 7.80
N SER A 378 10.39 -7.62 8.74
CA SER A 378 9.54 -6.45 8.48
C SER A 378 10.32 -5.27 7.87
N LEU A 379 11.62 -5.17 8.15
CA LEU A 379 12.52 -4.12 7.66
C LEU A 379 13.21 -4.55 6.35
N VAL A 380 12.43 -4.74 5.30
CA VAL A 380 12.93 -5.29 4.04
C VAL A 380 13.69 -4.23 3.22
N PRO A 381 14.94 -4.51 2.79
CA PRO A 381 15.64 -3.65 1.84
C PRO A 381 14.91 -3.55 0.49
N THR A 382 14.87 -2.36 -0.12
CA THR A 382 14.26 -2.15 -1.44
C THR A 382 14.86 -3.05 -2.52
N TRP A 383 16.19 -3.21 -2.51
CA TRP A 383 16.88 -4.13 -3.43
C TRP A 383 16.43 -5.58 -3.28
N ASP A 384 16.03 -6.01 -2.08
CA ASP A 384 15.51 -7.36 -1.89
C ASP A 384 14.19 -7.55 -2.62
N ILE A 385 13.32 -6.54 -2.58
CA ILE A 385 12.01 -6.53 -3.25
C ILE A 385 12.20 -6.50 -4.77
N LEU A 386 13.11 -5.68 -5.29
CA LEU A 386 13.40 -5.60 -6.73
C LEU A 386 13.93 -6.92 -7.27
N HIS A 387 14.84 -7.56 -6.53
CA HIS A 387 15.35 -8.88 -6.90
C HIS A 387 14.25 -9.95 -6.88
N ALA A 388 13.37 -9.94 -5.86
CA ALA A 388 12.18 -10.79 -5.84
C ALA A 388 11.26 -10.56 -7.04
N GLY A 389 11.01 -9.29 -7.40
CA GLY A 389 10.23 -8.90 -8.56
C GLY A 389 10.84 -9.41 -9.87
N ARG A 390 12.16 -9.27 -10.05
CA ARG A 390 12.87 -9.76 -11.24
C ARG A 390 12.83 -11.29 -11.35
N ALA A 391 13.05 -12.00 -10.24
CA ALA A 391 12.96 -13.45 -10.21
C ALA A 391 11.53 -13.93 -10.54
N GLN A 392 10.50 -13.27 -10.00
CA GLN A 392 9.11 -13.57 -10.32
C GLN A 392 8.78 -13.29 -11.79
N LEU A 393 9.26 -12.19 -12.37
CA LEU A 393 9.05 -11.89 -13.80
C LEU A 393 9.63 -12.99 -14.69
N ASN A 394 10.84 -13.47 -14.37
CA ASN A 394 11.46 -14.58 -15.09
C ASN A 394 10.63 -15.87 -14.96
N PHE A 395 10.21 -16.22 -13.74
CA PHE A 395 9.32 -17.35 -13.47
C PHE A 395 8.02 -17.26 -14.30
N MET A 396 7.31 -16.12 -14.20
CA MET A 396 6.03 -15.93 -14.87
C MET A 396 6.18 -16.01 -16.40
N LYS A 397 7.26 -15.46 -16.97
CA LYS A 397 7.52 -15.54 -18.42
C LYS A 397 7.73 -16.98 -18.85
N ALA A 398 8.57 -17.73 -18.13
CA ALA A 398 8.79 -19.15 -18.38
C ALA A 398 7.50 -19.97 -18.25
N LEU A 399 6.68 -19.70 -17.23
CA LEU A 399 5.38 -20.33 -17.01
C LEU A 399 4.40 -20.03 -18.16
N ARG A 400 4.31 -18.77 -18.60
CA ARG A 400 3.48 -18.37 -19.73
C ARG A 400 3.89 -19.10 -21.01
N ASP A 401 5.19 -19.13 -21.30
CA ASP A 401 5.71 -19.60 -22.57
C ASP A 401 5.73 -21.13 -22.66
N SER A 402 5.87 -21.82 -21.52
CA SER A 402 6.01 -23.28 -21.47
C SER A 402 4.72 -24.02 -21.10
N TYR A 403 3.82 -23.39 -20.34
CA TYR A 403 2.73 -24.12 -19.65
C TYR A 403 1.34 -23.47 -19.75
N ALA A 404 1.24 -22.15 -19.93
CA ALA A 404 -0.04 -21.48 -20.01
C ALA A 404 -0.69 -21.69 -21.39
N ALA A 405 -1.43 -22.79 -21.57
CA ALA A 405 -2.02 -23.11 -22.87
C ALA A 405 -3.25 -22.25 -23.22
N THR A 406 -4.06 -21.84 -22.23
CA THR A 406 -5.29 -21.08 -22.49
C THR A 406 -5.03 -19.58 -22.59
N PRO A 407 -5.73 -18.85 -23.49
CA PRO A 407 -5.64 -17.39 -23.55
C PRO A 407 -5.99 -16.70 -22.22
N GLU A 408 -6.91 -17.28 -21.44
CA GLU A 408 -7.29 -16.75 -20.13
C GLU A 408 -6.15 -16.84 -19.11
N ALA A 409 -5.48 -17.98 -19.00
CA ALA A 409 -4.35 -18.15 -18.09
C ALA A 409 -3.20 -17.20 -18.45
N LYS A 410 -2.88 -17.07 -19.75
CA LYS A 410 -1.87 -16.10 -20.23
C LYS A 410 -2.22 -14.66 -19.82
N LYS A 411 -3.49 -14.28 -19.96
CA LYS A 411 -3.99 -12.96 -19.54
C LYS A 411 -3.88 -12.76 -18.03
N LYS A 412 -4.25 -13.77 -17.23
CA LYS A 412 -4.16 -13.71 -15.76
C LYS A 412 -2.72 -13.62 -15.27
N ILE A 413 -1.80 -14.41 -15.82
CA ILE A 413 -0.36 -14.32 -15.52
C ILE A 413 0.16 -12.90 -15.81
N ALA A 414 -0.14 -12.36 -17.00
CA ALA A 414 0.28 -11.01 -17.39
C ALA A 414 -0.36 -9.90 -16.53
N ALA A 415 -1.47 -10.18 -15.85
CA ALA A 415 -2.17 -9.25 -14.98
C ALA A 415 -1.68 -9.28 -13.53
N ILE A 416 -0.78 -10.19 -13.16
CA ILE A 416 -0.17 -10.20 -11.82
C ILE A 416 0.72 -8.95 -11.69
N ARG A 417 0.30 -8.04 -10.80
CA ARG A 417 1.00 -6.79 -10.51
C ARG A 417 1.73 -6.78 -9.17
N GLN A 418 1.48 -7.78 -8.33
CA GLN A 418 2.14 -7.90 -7.03
C GLN A 418 3.39 -8.77 -7.13
N ILE A 419 4.40 -8.44 -6.33
CA ILE A 419 5.64 -9.15 -6.10
C ILE A 419 5.41 -10.02 -4.87
N ALA A 420 5.43 -11.33 -5.04
CA ALA A 420 5.52 -12.24 -3.90
C ALA A 420 6.90 -12.06 -3.25
N LEU A 421 6.88 -11.65 -1.99
CA LEU A 421 8.07 -11.36 -1.21
C LEU A 421 8.19 -12.40 -0.10
N PRO A 422 8.86 -13.53 -0.36
CA PRO A 422 9.06 -14.55 0.65
C PRO A 422 10.03 -14.11 1.74
N GLN A 423 9.65 -14.32 3.00
CA GLN A 423 10.50 -14.10 4.17
C GLN A 423 10.42 -15.33 5.09
N VAL A 424 11.59 -15.81 5.53
CA VAL A 424 11.67 -16.89 6.51
C VAL A 424 11.93 -16.28 7.88
N VAL A 425 10.97 -16.37 8.78
CA VAL A 425 11.05 -15.83 10.15
C VAL A 425 11.41 -16.96 11.10
N LYS A 426 12.36 -16.71 12.00
CA LYS A 426 12.69 -17.68 13.05
C LYS A 426 11.48 -17.83 13.98
N GLY A 427 10.96 -19.05 14.10
CA GLY A 427 9.98 -19.38 15.15
C GLY A 427 10.58 -19.09 16.53
N GLU A 428 9.78 -18.50 17.42
CA GLU A 428 10.16 -18.21 18.81
C GLU A 428 10.36 -19.46 19.66
#